data_AF-A0A534SKZ1-F1
#
_entry.id   AF-A0A534SKZ1-F1
#
_cell.length_a   1.000
_cell.length_b   1.000
_cell.length_c   1.000
_cell.angle_alpha   90.00
_cell.angle_beta   90.00
_cell.angle_gamma   90.00
#
_symmetry.space_group_name_H-M   'P 1'
#
loop_
_entity.id
_entity.type
_entity.pdbx_description
1 polymer ?
#
loop_
_entity_poly.entity_id
_entity_poly.type
_entity_poly.pdbx_seq_one_letter_code
_entity_poly.pdbx_strand_id
1 'polypeptide(L)'
;MPLATATKIRALRRDFKTGAAIADLLGVNRSQVTRWLRGAGIDPLNAERIDLLELVWANLLRLYEPAAARAWLFGLNPHLGDRRPIDLVRAGRAEDLLRAIRAERAESFA
;
A
#
# COMPACT_ATOMS: atom_id res chain seq x y z
N MET A 1 18.98 -9.49 -1.25
CA MET A 1 18.68 -8.39 -2.19
C MET A 1 17.23 -7.97 -2.04
N PRO A 2 16.89 -6.67 -2.15
CA PRO A 2 15.49 -6.23 -2.23
C PRO A 2 14.77 -6.92 -3.39
N LEU A 3 13.49 -7.25 -3.20
CA LEU A 3 12.68 -7.88 -4.25
C LEU A 3 12.56 -6.96 -5.46
N ALA A 4 12.63 -7.53 -6.66
CA ALA A 4 12.34 -6.79 -7.89
C ALA A 4 10.94 -6.19 -7.83
N THR A 5 10.79 -4.94 -8.27
CA THR A 5 9.51 -4.21 -8.30
C THR A 5 8.39 -5.01 -8.96
N ALA A 6 8.69 -5.69 -10.07
CA ALA A 6 7.72 -6.53 -10.76
C ALA A 6 7.17 -7.67 -9.85
N THR A 7 8.00 -8.22 -8.98
CA THR A 7 7.60 -9.26 -8.01
C THR A 7 6.66 -8.67 -6.96
N LYS A 8 7.00 -7.50 -6.39
CA LYS A 8 6.15 -6.79 -5.42
C LYS A 8 4.78 -6.46 -6.00
N ILE A 9 4.75 -5.90 -7.22
CA ILE A 9 3.50 -5.60 -7.93
C ILE A 9 2.68 -6.87 -8.16
N ARG A 10 3.30 -7.99 -8.55
CA ARG A 10 2.58 -9.27 -8.74
C ARG A 10 1.97 -9.79 -7.45
N ALA A 11 2.66 -9.68 -6.32
CA ALA A 11 2.14 -10.06 -5.01
C ALA A 11 0.90 -9.21 -4.66
N LEU A 12 1.03 -7.88 -4.71
CA LEU A 12 -0.09 -6.96 -4.46
C LEU A 12 -1.28 -7.22 -5.41
N ARG A 13 -1.05 -7.54 -6.69
CA ARG A 13 -2.14 -7.84 -7.63
C ARG A 13 -2.99 -9.05 -7.20
N ARG A 14 -2.38 -10.07 -6.58
CA ARG A 14 -3.12 -11.24 -6.06
C ARG A 14 -4.03 -10.81 -4.92
N ASP A 15 -3.51 -9.97 -4.05
CA ASP A 15 -4.20 -9.54 -2.83
C ASP A 15 -5.31 -8.53 -3.10
N PHE A 16 -5.20 -7.70 -4.14
CA PHE A 16 -6.20 -6.68 -4.52
C PHE A 16 -7.15 -7.11 -5.66
N LYS A 17 -7.00 -8.33 -6.20
CA LYS A 17 -7.91 -9.03 -7.14
C LYS A 17 -8.20 -8.36 -8.50
N THR A 18 -7.81 -7.12 -8.78
CA THR A 18 -7.89 -6.55 -10.15
C THR A 18 -6.60 -5.82 -10.55
N GLY A 19 -6.17 -5.95 -11.81
CA GLY A 19 -4.95 -5.29 -12.31
C GLY A 19 -5.06 -3.77 -12.43
N ALA A 20 -6.29 -3.26 -12.63
CA ALA A 20 -6.60 -1.83 -12.54
C ALA A 20 -6.33 -1.28 -11.13
N ALA A 21 -6.59 -2.09 -10.09
CA ALA A 21 -6.46 -1.65 -8.71
C ALA A 21 -5.05 -1.16 -8.36
N ILE A 22 -3.96 -1.73 -8.90
CA ILE A 22 -2.61 -1.26 -8.54
C ILE A 22 -2.33 0.14 -9.11
N ALA A 23 -2.74 0.38 -10.36
CA ALA A 23 -2.60 1.70 -10.97
C ALA A 23 -3.39 2.74 -10.17
N ASP A 24 -4.62 2.39 -9.79
CA ASP A 24 -5.49 3.25 -8.99
C ASP A 24 -4.90 3.45 -7.58
N LEU A 25 -4.49 2.39 -6.89
CA LEU A 25 -3.87 2.43 -5.55
C LEU A 25 -2.65 3.35 -5.53
N LEU A 26 -1.78 3.27 -6.53
CA LEU A 26 -0.56 4.08 -6.61
C LEU A 26 -0.79 5.47 -7.24
N GLY A 27 -1.95 5.74 -7.83
CA GLY A 27 -2.25 6.99 -8.52
C GLY A 27 -1.45 7.17 -9.81
N VAL A 28 -1.20 6.09 -10.55
CA VAL A 28 -0.37 6.08 -11.78
C VAL A 28 -1.14 5.52 -12.98
N ASN A 29 -0.62 5.72 -14.18
CA ASN A 29 -1.25 5.18 -15.38
C ASN A 29 -1.04 3.64 -15.48
N ARG A 30 -2.07 2.90 -15.93
CA ARG A 30 -1.99 1.44 -16.16
C ARG A 30 -0.83 1.02 -17.07
N SER A 31 -0.45 1.86 -18.03
CA SER A 31 0.69 1.64 -18.92
C SER A 31 2.03 1.64 -18.18
N GLN A 32 2.20 2.46 -17.13
CA GLN A 32 3.39 2.46 -16.27
C GLN A 32 3.50 1.15 -15.52
N VAL A 33 2.41 0.67 -14.90
CA VAL A 33 2.37 -0.63 -14.21
C VAL A 33 2.71 -1.78 -15.18
N THR A 34 2.21 -1.72 -16.41
CA THR A 34 2.51 -2.72 -17.45
C THR A 34 3.99 -2.72 -17.83
N ARG A 35 4.61 -1.53 -17.97
CA ARG A 35 6.04 -1.40 -18.23
C ARG A 35 6.89 -1.96 -17.09
N TRP A 36 6.59 -1.62 -15.85
CA TRP A 36 7.33 -2.13 -14.67
C TRP A 36 7.24 -3.65 -14.56
N LEU A 37 6.06 -4.23 -14.84
CA LEU A 37 5.86 -5.68 -14.88
C LEU A 37 6.69 -6.40 -15.96
N ARG A 38 7.04 -5.69 -17.04
CA ARG A 38 7.92 -6.15 -18.13
C ARG A 38 9.41 -5.88 -17.85
N GLY A 39 9.75 -5.41 -16.65
CA GLY A 39 11.13 -5.16 -16.24
C GLY A 39 11.67 -3.79 -16.68
N ALA A 40 10.81 -2.87 -17.14
CA ALA A 40 11.24 -1.49 -17.30
C ALA A 40 11.59 -0.90 -15.93
N GLY A 41 12.62 -0.04 -15.90
CA GLY A 41 13.00 0.69 -14.69
C GLY A 41 11.82 1.50 -14.13
N ILE A 42 11.86 1.69 -12.81
CA ILE A 42 10.92 2.50 -12.04
C ILE A 42 11.68 3.67 -11.43
N ASP A 43 11.06 4.84 -11.38
CA ASP A 43 11.63 5.98 -10.68
C ASP A 43 11.61 5.75 -9.15
N PRO A 44 12.53 6.37 -8.40
CA PRO A 44 12.63 6.17 -6.96
C PRO A 44 11.33 6.47 -6.18
N LEU A 45 10.57 7.48 -6.61
CA LEU A 45 9.33 7.89 -5.93
C LEU A 45 8.25 6.81 -6.04
N ASN A 46 8.04 6.24 -7.23
CA ASN A 46 7.07 5.16 -7.40
C ASN A 46 7.56 3.84 -6.78
N ALA A 47 8.87 3.60 -6.73
CA ALA A 47 9.42 2.47 -5.98
C ALA A 47 9.11 2.59 -4.47
N GLU A 48 9.33 3.76 -3.89
CA GLU A 48 9.03 4.03 -2.47
C GLU A 48 7.54 3.84 -2.16
N ARG A 49 6.64 4.31 -3.04
CA ARG A 49 5.19 4.12 -2.87
C ARG A 49 4.78 2.64 -2.87
N ILE A 50 5.40 1.82 -3.72
CA ILE A 50 5.15 0.38 -3.76
C ILE A 50 5.63 -0.28 -2.48
N ASP A 51 6.83 0.09 -2.01
CA ASP A 51 7.43 -0.45 -0.79
C ASP A 51 6.60 -0.08 0.44
N LEU A 52 6.10 1.15 0.49
CA LEU A 52 5.22 1.63 1.54
C LEU A 52 3.87 0.89 1.52
N LEU A 53 3.27 0.69 0.35
CA LEU A 53 2.03 -0.07 0.23
C LEU A 53 2.21 -1.52 0.69
N GLU A 54 3.30 -2.18 0.27
CA GLU A 54 3.65 -3.54 0.70
C GLU A 54 3.81 -3.63 2.22
N LEU A 55 4.54 -2.67 2.81
CA LEU A 55 4.75 -2.60 4.24
C LEU A 55 3.43 -2.40 4.99
N VAL A 56 2.61 -1.42 4.61
CA VAL A 56 1.32 -1.15 5.25
C VAL A 56 0.42 -2.37 5.17
N TRP A 57 0.28 -2.95 3.97
CA TRP A 57 -0.56 -4.12 3.74
C TRP A 57 -0.13 -5.33 4.59
N ALA A 58 1.17 -5.63 4.64
CA ALA A 58 1.70 -6.71 5.45
C ALA A 58 1.47 -6.49 6.96
N ASN A 59 1.51 -5.25 7.44
CA ASN A 59 1.21 -4.95 8.83
C ASN A 59 -0.28 -5.10 9.15
N LEU A 60 -1.16 -4.66 8.25
CA LEU A 60 -2.62 -4.79 8.43
C LEU A 60 -3.08 -6.25 8.41
N LEU A 61 -2.51 -7.09 7.55
CA LEU A 61 -2.81 -8.53 7.51
C LEU A 61 -2.37 -9.30 8.76
N ARG A 62 -1.56 -8.69 9.63
CA ARG A 62 -1.24 -9.26 10.96
C ARG A 62 -2.28 -8.90 12.04
N LEU A 63 -3.12 -7.90 11.77
CA LEU A 63 -4.13 -7.39 12.70
C LEU A 63 -5.53 -7.77 12.27
N TYR A 64 -5.75 -7.87 10.95
CA TYR A 64 -7.06 -8.02 10.36
C TYR A 64 -7.08 -9.07 9.26
N GLU A 65 -8.25 -9.68 9.11
CA GLU A 65 -8.60 -10.42 7.90
C GLU A 65 -8.53 -9.50 6.66
N PRO A 66 -8.25 -10.04 5.45
CA PRO A 66 -8.03 -9.23 4.25
C PRO A 66 -9.14 -8.23 3.91
N ALA A 67 -10.40 -8.56 4.23
CA ALA A 67 -11.53 -7.67 3.99
C ALA A 67 -11.48 -6.43 4.90
N ALA A 68 -11.19 -6.62 6.19
CA ALA A 68 -11.06 -5.53 7.15
C ALA A 68 -9.78 -4.70 6.92
N ALA A 69 -8.67 -5.34 6.56
CA ALA A 69 -7.45 -4.64 6.14
C ALA A 69 -7.69 -3.71 4.93
N ARG A 70 -8.51 -4.16 3.96
CA ARG A 70 -8.93 -3.30 2.85
C ARG A 70 -9.81 -2.15 3.34
N ALA A 71 -10.81 -2.42 4.16
CA ALA A 71 -11.68 -1.38 4.72
C ALA A 71 -10.86 -0.30 5.43
N TRP A 72 -9.83 -0.70 6.19
CA TRP A 72 -8.90 0.23 6.83
C TRP A 72 -8.15 1.10 5.81
N LEU A 73 -7.59 0.51 4.75
CA LEU A 73 -6.84 1.24 3.72
C LEU A 73 -7.67 2.28 2.96
N PHE A 74 -8.94 1.98 2.69
CA PHE A 74 -9.83 2.80 1.87
C PHE A 74 -10.79 3.68 2.69
N GLY A 75 -10.98 3.37 3.97
CA GLY A 75 -11.81 4.13 4.90
C GLY A 75 -11.11 5.35 5.49
N LEU A 76 -11.88 6.22 6.14
CA LEU A 76 -11.33 7.32 6.92
C LEU A 76 -10.68 6.76 8.18
N ASN A 77 -9.48 7.24 8.51
CA ASN A 77 -8.75 6.78 9.68
C ASN A 77 -8.57 7.92 10.70
N PRO A 78 -9.10 7.79 11.94
CA PRO A 78 -8.99 8.81 12.98
C PRO A 78 -7.54 9.17 13.35
N HIS A 79 -6.63 8.19 13.38
CA HIS A 79 -5.20 8.42 13.65
C HIS A 79 -4.50 9.22 12.55
N LEU A 80 -5.14 9.36 11.39
CA LEU A 80 -4.63 10.15 10.26
C LEU A 80 -5.37 11.48 10.08
N GLY A 81 -6.20 11.89 11.05
CA GLY A 81 -7.05 13.08 10.94
C GLY A 81 -8.13 12.91 9.87
N ASP A 82 -8.83 11.77 9.92
CA ASP A 82 -9.91 11.38 9.00
C ASP A 82 -9.50 11.35 7.53
N ARG A 83 -8.21 11.15 7.24
CA ARG A 83 -7.73 10.91 5.87
C ARG A 83 -7.72 9.42 5.58
N ARG A 84 -7.89 9.08 4.29
CA ARG A 84 -7.77 7.70 3.84
C ARG A 84 -6.30 7.28 3.78
N PRO A 85 -5.89 6.16 4.39
CA PRO A 85 -4.51 5.70 4.35
C PRO A 85 -3.94 5.54 2.93
N ILE A 86 -4.76 5.10 1.97
CA ILE A 86 -4.30 4.96 0.58
C ILE A 86 -3.85 6.28 -0.06
N ASP A 87 -4.46 7.40 0.31
CA ASP A 87 -4.07 8.71 -0.21
C ASP A 87 -2.71 9.14 0.37
N LEU A 88 -2.40 8.74 1.61
CA LEU A 88 -1.09 8.95 2.22
C LEU A 88 -0.01 8.07 1.58
N VAL A 89 -0.35 6.84 1.17
CA VAL A 89 0.57 5.98 0.40
C VAL A 89 0.95 6.69 -0.90
N ARG A 90 -0.04 7.21 -1.65
CA ARG A 90 0.19 7.98 -2.89
C ARG A 90 1.04 9.23 -2.65
N ALA A 91 0.83 9.90 -1.51
CA ALA A 91 1.59 11.08 -1.12
C ALA A 91 2.99 10.77 -0.53
N GLY A 92 3.38 9.50 -0.38
CA GLY A 92 4.66 9.12 0.22
C GLY A 92 4.77 9.47 1.72
N ARG A 93 3.64 9.60 2.42
CA ARG A 93 3.59 10.02 3.84
C ARG A 93 3.84 8.84 4.78
N ALA A 94 5.03 8.25 4.67
CA ALA A 94 5.41 7.02 5.38
C ALA A 94 5.33 7.15 6.90
N GLU A 95 5.84 8.24 7.46
CA GLU A 95 5.85 8.45 8.92
C GLU A 95 4.44 8.45 9.53
N ASP A 96 3.49 9.11 8.86
CA ASP A 96 2.10 9.19 9.30
C ASP A 96 1.44 7.80 9.30
N LEU A 97 1.66 7.03 8.24
CA LEU A 97 1.14 5.66 8.12
C LEU A 97 1.73 4.73 9.16
N LEU A 98 3.04 4.81 9.41
CA LEU A 98 3.70 4.00 10.44
C LEU A 98 3.22 4.37 11.84
N ARG A 99 2.97 5.65 12.11
CA ARG A 99 2.39 6.10 13.37
C ARG A 99 0.98 5.54 13.58
N ALA A 100 0.12 5.62 12.55
CA ALA A 100 -1.23 5.06 12.61
C ALA A 100 -1.23 3.54 12.83
N ILE A 101 -0.36 2.78 12.13
CA ILE A 101 -0.23 1.33 12.35
C ILE A 101 0.19 1.01 13.79
N ARG A 102 1.10 1.80 14.39
CA ARG A 102 1.51 1.61 15.78
C ARG A 102 0.36 1.89 16.75
N ALA A 103 -0.43 2.93 16.52
CA ALA A 103 -1.61 3.24 17.32
C ALA A 103 -2.64 2.11 17.23
N GLU A 104 -2.96 1.66 16.01
CA GLU A 104 -3.89 0.56 15.77
C GLU A 104 -3.49 -0.73 16.51
N ARG A 105 -2.18 -1.04 16.52
CA ARG A 105 -1.64 -2.16 17.28
C ARG A 105 -1.86 -1.99 18.77
N ALA A 106 -1.55 -0.82 19.32
CA ALA A 106 -1.71 -0.57 20.74
C ALA A 106 -3.17 -0.75 21.18
N GLU A 107 -4.13 -0.33 20.36
CA GLU A 107 -5.56 -0.52 20.61
C GLU A 107 -6.01 -1.96 20.45
N SER A 108 -5.46 -2.70 19.49
CA SER A 108 -5.79 -4.12 19.28
C SER A 108 -5.33 -5.06 20.42
N PHE A 109 -4.40 -4.61 21.26
CA PHE A 109 -3.87 -5.37 22.40
C PHE A 109 -4.35 -4.85 23.77
N ALA A 110 -5.20 -3.81 23.80
CA ALA A 110 -5.78 -3.24 25.01
C ALA A 110 -7.13 -3.91 25.34
#